data_AF-A0AA44XYY9-F1
#
_entry.id   AF-A0AA44XYY9-F1
#
_cell.length_a   1.000
_cell.length_b   1.000
_cell.length_c   1.000
_cell.angle_alpha   90.00
_cell.angle_beta   90.00
_cell.angle_gamma   90.00
#
_symmetry.space_group_name_H-M   'P 1'
#
loop_
_entity.id
_entity.type
_entity.pdbx_description
1 polymer ?
#
loop_
_entity_poly.entity_id
_entity_poly.type
_entity_poly.pdbx_seq_one_letter_code
_entity_poly.pdbx_strand_id
1 'polypeptide(L)'
;MLPHMDPAGGLYWIIDDTGFPKKGKHSVGVARQYCGQLGKQDNCQVAVSLSVATEDASLPVSYRLYLPREWSDDPARRRKAGVPEEIEFSTKPEIATGQLREARQSGAPDGIVLADAGCGDDTSFREAVSELGLQYAVGIRSNTRVWARLLSLPSPPRGNRAGRVACCGARRDMSRSEIKDLASTLDASCYRNVIWREGTCAALSSRFAVVRVRASHRDYWRSTLRDEEWLLIEWPEGDPEPLKYWLSTLPPDTTLERMVHVAKMRWRIAAYIARRLQRCPLCSAPKIYLLTQ
;
A
#
# COMPACT_ATOMS: atom_id res chain seq x y z
N MET A 1 17.03 -17.91 -9.11
CA MET A 1 17.99 -16.84 -9.45
C MET A 1 17.20 -15.78 -10.21
N LEU A 2 16.98 -14.61 -9.59
CA LEU A 2 16.34 -13.48 -10.30
C LEU A 2 17.27 -13.06 -11.46
N PRO A 3 16.75 -12.68 -12.64
CA PRO A 3 17.57 -12.10 -13.70
C PRO A 3 18.32 -10.90 -13.14
N HIS A 4 19.51 -10.60 -13.68
CA HIS A 4 20.36 -9.50 -13.22
C HIS A 4 19.62 -8.16 -13.36
N MET A 5 18.96 -7.73 -12.29
CA MET A 5 18.35 -6.42 -12.16
C MET A 5 19.38 -5.53 -11.48
N ASP A 6 19.79 -4.45 -12.12
CA ASP A 6 20.70 -3.47 -11.52
C ASP A 6 19.96 -2.71 -10.39
N PRO A 7 20.36 -2.88 -9.12
CA PRO A 7 19.72 -2.20 -8.00
C PRO A 7 20.19 -0.75 -7.84
N ALA A 8 21.07 -0.21 -8.70
CA ALA A 8 21.65 1.12 -8.54
C ALA A 8 20.60 2.26 -8.41
N GLY A 9 19.43 2.14 -9.06
CA GLY A 9 18.30 3.08 -8.93
C GLY A 9 17.34 2.79 -7.74
N GLY A 10 17.57 1.69 -7.02
CA GLY A 10 16.73 1.17 -5.95
C GLY A 10 15.94 -0.06 -6.34
N LEU A 11 15.63 -0.88 -5.33
CA LEU A 11 14.83 -2.08 -5.45
C LEU A 11 13.48 -1.89 -4.76
N TYR A 12 12.41 -2.33 -5.41
CA TYR A 12 11.04 -2.13 -4.96
C TYR A 12 10.28 -3.46 -4.94
N TRP A 13 9.54 -3.69 -3.87
CA TRP A 13 8.64 -4.83 -3.71
C TRP A 13 7.22 -4.33 -3.85
N ILE A 14 6.67 -4.44 -5.06
CA ILE A 14 5.40 -3.82 -5.41
C ILE A 14 4.29 -4.85 -5.31
N ILE A 15 3.31 -4.59 -4.43
CA ILE A 15 2.10 -5.38 -4.25
C ILE A 15 0.96 -4.75 -5.01
N ASP A 16 0.25 -5.54 -5.81
CA ASP A 16 -0.91 -5.06 -6.57
C ASP A 16 -1.98 -6.15 -6.71
N ASP A 17 -3.24 -5.75 -6.76
CA ASP A 17 -4.36 -6.65 -7.02
C ASP A 17 -4.95 -6.44 -8.43
N THR A 18 -4.86 -7.47 -9.27
CA THR A 18 -5.35 -7.40 -10.65
C THR A 18 -6.69 -8.10 -10.77
N GLY A 19 -7.70 -7.35 -11.21
CA GLY A 19 -9.03 -7.86 -11.52
C GLY A 19 -9.14 -8.39 -12.95
N PHE A 20 -9.67 -9.60 -13.10
CA PHE A 20 -9.94 -10.27 -14.38
C PHE A 20 -11.45 -10.39 -14.56
N PRO A 21 -12.07 -9.62 -15.46
CA PRO A 21 -13.51 -9.72 -15.74
C PRO A 21 -13.91 -11.14 -16.13
N LYS A 22 -15.00 -11.65 -15.54
CA LYS A 22 -15.51 -12.99 -15.82
C LYS A 22 -17.02 -12.99 -16.00
N LYS A 23 -17.50 -13.94 -16.80
CA LYS A 23 -18.93 -14.26 -16.93
C LYS A 23 -19.23 -15.56 -16.20
N GLY A 24 -20.41 -15.65 -15.57
CA GLY A 24 -20.86 -16.83 -14.86
C GLY A 24 -20.30 -16.99 -13.44
N LYS A 25 -20.56 -18.13 -12.82
CA LYS A 25 -20.29 -18.40 -11.39
C LYS A 25 -19.31 -19.56 -11.13
N HIS A 26 -18.75 -20.17 -12.18
CA HIS A 26 -18.00 -21.42 -12.08
C HIS A 26 -16.48 -21.27 -12.04
N SER A 27 -15.92 -20.14 -12.50
CA SER A 27 -14.48 -19.89 -12.36
C SER A 27 -14.11 -19.67 -10.89
N VAL A 28 -13.11 -20.40 -10.39
CA VAL A 28 -12.65 -20.33 -8.99
C VAL A 28 -12.52 -18.88 -8.52
N GLY A 29 -13.05 -18.54 -7.34
CA GLY A 29 -12.92 -17.20 -6.77
C GLY A 29 -13.63 -16.07 -7.52
N VAL A 30 -14.45 -16.38 -8.55
CA VAL A 30 -15.26 -15.35 -9.22
C VAL A 30 -16.37 -14.86 -8.29
N ALA A 31 -16.44 -13.55 -8.08
CA ALA A 31 -17.49 -12.91 -7.31
C ALA A 31 -17.67 -11.46 -7.76
N ARG A 32 -18.76 -10.82 -7.31
CA ARG A 32 -18.92 -9.37 -7.48
C ARG A 32 -18.00 -8.63 -6.52
N GLN A 33 -16.98 -7.98 -7.07
CA GLN A 33 -15.99 -7.20 -6.31
C GLN A 33 -15.42 -6.09 -7.19
N TYR A 34 -14.65 -5.17 -6.60
CA TYR A 34 -14.02 -4.11 -7.39
C TYR A 34 -13.04 -4.72 -8.40
N CYS A 35 -13.23 -4.40 -9.68
CA CYS A 35 -12.39 -4.84 -10.78
C CYS A 35 -11.62 -3.62 -11.32
N GLY A 36 -10.32 -3.54 -11.01
CA GLY A 36 -9.48 -2.41 -11.46
C GLY A 36 -9.52 -2.18 -12.97
N GLN A 37 -9.57 -3.26 -13.77
CA GLN A 37 -9.68 -3.16 -15.23
C GLN A 37 -10.99 -2.49 -15.71
N LEU A 38 -12.09 -2.65 -14.97
CA LEU A 38 -13.39 -2.07 -15.32
C LEU A 38 -13.66 -0.76 -14.58
N GLY A 39 -12.83 -0.38 -13.62
CA GLY A 39 -13.01 0.79 -12.76
C GLY A 39 -14.25 0.73 -11.86
N LYS A 40 -14.87 -0.44 -11.70
CA LYS A 40 -16.15 -0.60 -10.98
C LYS A 40 -16.27 -1.95 -10.31
N GLN A 41 -17.28 -2.10 -9.44
CA GLN A 41 -17.68 -3.40 -8.93
C GLN A 41 -18.39 -4.21 -10.02
N ASP A 42 -17.84 -5.37 -10.35
CA ASP A 42 -18.41 -6.29 -11.33
C ASP A 42 -18.00 -7.72 -10.99
N ASN A 43 -18.53 -8.69 -11.74
CA ASN A 43 -18.16 -10.08 -11.61
C ASN A 43 -16.74 -10.29 -12.16
N CYS A 44 -15.79 -10.57 -11.28
CA CYS A 44 -14.40 -10.79 -11.64
C CYS A 44 -13.70 -11.76 -10.68
N GLN A 45 -12.58 -12.29 -11.15
CA GLN A 45 -11.54 -12.87 -10.31
C GLN A 45 -10.53 -11.78 -9.95
N VAL A 46 -9.90 -11.89 -8.79
CA VAL A 46 -8.80 -10.98 -8.41
C VAL A 46 -7.59 -11.80 -7.99
N ALA A 47 -6.42 -11.47 -8.50
CA ALA A 47 -5.15 -12.03 -8.02
C ALA A 47 -4.34 -10.95 -7.33
N VAL A 48 -3.80 -11.27 -6.15
CA VAL A 48 -2.82 -10.43 -5.45
C VAL A 48 -1.43 -10.88 -5.90
N SER A 49 -0.59 -9.94 -6.30
CA SER A 49 0.73 -10.21 -6.84
C SER A 49 1.79 -9.41 -6.12
N LEU A 50 2.97 -10.01 -5.97
CA LEU A 50 4.20 -9.35 -5.57
C LEU A 50 5.15 -9.33 -6.77
N SER A 51 5.61 -8.14 -7.13
CA SER A 51 6.64 -7.94 -8.15
C SER A 51 7.88 -7.30 -7.57
N VAL A 52 9.06 -7.80 -7.95
CA VAL A 52 10.33 -7.13 -7.68
C VAL A 52 10.63 -6.21 -8.86
N ALA A 53 10.93 -4.95 -8.58
CA ALA A 53 11.13 -3.94 -9.61
C ALA A 53 12.35 -3.05 -9.31
N THR A 54 12.97 -2.57 -10.38
CA THR A 54 13.94 -1.47 -10.40
C THR A 54 13.39 -0.36 -11.30
N GLU A 55 14.18 0.68 -11.56
CA GLU A 55 13.78 1.71 -12.51
C GLU A 55 13.55 1.16 -13.93
N ASP A 56 14.30 0.14 -14.33
CA ASP A 56 14.30 -0.37 -15.70
C ASP A 56 13.44 -1.62 -15.90
N ALA A 57 13.17 -2.38 -14.84
CA ALA A 57 12.51 -3.68 -14.94
C ALA A 57 11.50 -3.94 -13.82
N SER A 58 10.55 -4.82 -14.10
CA SER A 58 9.61 -5.36 -13.12
C SER A 58 9.34 -6.82 -13.43
N LEU A 59 9.44 -7.67 -12.41
CA LEU A 59 9.26 -9.11 -12.49
C LEU A 59 8.28 -9.58 -11.41
N PRO A 60 7.12 -10.15 -11.77
CA PRO A 60 6.26 -10.83 -10.82
C PRO A 60 6.98 -12.05 -10.24
N VAL A 61 7.10 -12.10 -8.92
CA VAL A 61 7.77 -13.19 -8.19
C VAL A 61 6.80 -14.07 -7.40
N SER A 62 5.60 -13.56 -7.09
CA SER A 62 4.53 -14.34 -6.48
C SER A 62 3.16 -13.83 -6.93
N TYR A 63 2.20 -14.75 -7.04
CA TYR A 63 0.81 -14.44 -7.31
C TYR A 63 -0.10 -15.44 -6.59
N ARG A 64 -1.22 -14.97 -6.06
CA ARG A 64 -2.25 -15.82 -5.46
C ARG A 64 -3.63 -15.27 -5.79
N LEU A 65 -4.52 -16.17 -6.21
CA LEU A 65 -5.91 -15.84 -6.45
C LEU A 65 -6.62 -15.56 -5.10
N TYR A 66 -7.31 -14.43 -5.00
CA TYR A 66 -8.16 -14.12 -3.86
C TYR A 66 -9.42 -14.99 -3.91
N LEU A 67 -9.64 -15.78 -2.86
CA LEU A 67 -10.81 -16.64 -2.70
C LEU A 67 -11.80 -15.95 -1.75
N PRO A 68 -12.94 -15.41 -2.24
CA PRO A 68 -13.93 -14.75 -1.39
C PRO A 68 -14.58 -15.73 -0.39
N ARG A 69 -15.15 -15.21 0.71
CA ARG A 69 -15.85 -16.04 1.72
C ARG A 69 -16.93 -16.93 1.12
N GLU A 70 -17.72 -16.40 0.18
CA GLU A 70 -18.76 -17.16 -0.54
C GLU A 70 -18.23 -18.36 -1.36
N TRP A 71 -16.91 -18.44 -1.56
CA TRP A 71 -16.24 -19.60 -2.13
C TRP A 71 -15.63 -20.50 -1.07
N SER A 72 -14.90 -19.94 -0.09
CA SER A 72 -14.28 -20.73 0.98
C SER A 72 -15.30 -21.50 1.81
N ASP A 73 -16.48 -20.90 1.99
CA ASP A 73 -17.55 -21.39 2.87
C ASP A 73 -18.54 -22.31 2.11
N ASP A 74 -18.26 -22.64 0.84
CA ASP A 74 -19.06 -23.57 0.01
C ASP A 74 -18.23 -24.81 -0.39
N PRO A 75 -18.21 -25.87 0.44
CA PRO A 75 -17.46 -27.10 0.17
C PRO A 75 -17.89 -27.80 -1.13
N ALA A 76 -19.16 -27.70 -1.52
CA ALA A 76 -19.65 -28.33 -2.75
C ALA A 76 -19.08 -27.62 -3.98
N ARG A 77 -19.09 -26.29 -3.98
CA ARG A 77 -18.51 -25.46 -5.05
C ARG A 77 -16.99 -25.61 -5.11
N ARG A 78 -16.30 -25.68 -3.96
CA ARG A 78 -14.85 -25.94 -3.87
C ARG A 78 -14.47 -27.26 -4.50
N ARG A 79 -15.12 -28.36 -4.10
CA ARG A 79 -14.88 -29.71 -4.65
C ARG A 79 -15.13 -29.75 -6.15
N LYS A 80 -16.22 -29.16 -6.63
CA LYS A 80 -16.55 -29.11 -8.06
C LYS A 80 -15.49 -28.36 -8.89
N ALA A 81 -14.90 -27.31 -8.33
CA ALA A 81 -13.91 -26.48 -9.01
C ALA A 81 -12.45 -26.91 -8.74
N GLY A 82 -12.22 -27.93 -7.91
CA GLY A 82 -10.89 -28.42 -7.55
C GLY A 82 -10.10 -27.48 -6.63
N VAL A 83 -10.79 -26.70 -5.79
CA VAL A 83 -10.13 -25.85 -4.78
C VAL A 83 -9.73 -26.72 -3.57
N PRO A 84 -8.44 -26.79 -3.21
CA PRO A 84 -7.99 -27.59 -2.07
C PRO A 84 -8.61 -27.13 -0.74
N GLU A 85 -8.74 -28.05 0.22
CA GLU A 85 -9.40 -27.79 1.52
C GLU A 85 -8.57 -26.87 2.42
N GLU A 86 -7.25 -26.94 2.30
CA GLU A 86 -6.27 -26.09 3.01
C GLU A 86 -6.33 -24.61 2.60
N ILE A 87 -6.96 -24.28 1.47
CA ILE A 87 -7.13 -22.89 1.03
C ILE A 87 -8.33 -22.28 1.73
N GLU A 88 -8.07 -21.69 2.88
CA GLU A 88 -9.05 -20.91 3.63
C GLU A 88 -9.17 -19.47 3.10
N PHE A 89 -10.19 -18.77 3.57
CA PHE A 89 -10.35 -17.34 3.32
C PHE A 89 -9.13 -16.58 3.87
N SER A 90 -8.57 -15.71 3.05
CA SER A 90 -7.59 -14.71 3.49
C SER A 90 -7.89 -13.41 2.78
N THR A 91 -7.87 -12.30 3.52
CA THR A 91 -7.98 -10.96 2.96
C THR A 91 -6.79 -10.67 2.03
N LYS A 92 -6.96 -9.71 1.12
CA LYS A 92 -5.87 -9.32 0.19
C LYS A 92 -4.60 -8.84 0.93
N PRO A 93 -4.67 -8.05 2.03
CA PRO A 93 -3.48 -7.69 2.80
C PRO A 93 -2.83 -8.88 3.51
N GLU A 94 -3.59 -9.87 3.97
CA GLU A 94 -3.05 -11.12 4.54
C GLU A 94 -2.31 -11.93 3.47
N ILE A 95 -2.90 -12.06 2.27
CA ILE A 95 -2.23 -12.71 1.13
C ILE A 95 -0.93 -11.98 0.80
N ALA A 96 -0.96 -10.65 0.69
CA ALA A 96 0.22 -9.84 0.42
C ALA A 96 1.30 -10.02 1.49
N THR A 97 0.92 -10.04 2.76
CA THR A 97 1.83 -10.30 3.89
C THR A 97 2.50 -11.67 3.77
N GLY A 98 1.73 -12.70 3.39
CA GLY A 98 2.27 -14.04 3.12
C GLY A 98 3.32 -14.02 2.01
N GLN A 99 3.03 -13.33 0.90
CA GLN A 99 3.97 -13.20 -0.22
C GLN A 99 5.26 -12.48 0.16
N LEU A 100 5.19 -11.45 1.03
CA LEU A 100 6.38 -10.77 1.55
C LEU A 100 7.24 -11.70 2.41
N ARG A 101 6.61 -12.52 3.26
CA ARG A 101 7.30 -13.51 4.12
C ARG A 101 7.98 -14.58 3.26
N GLU A 102 7.28 -15.13 2.28
CA GLU A 102 7.83 -16.13 1.35
C GLU A 102 9.01 -15.57 0.54
N ALA A 103 8.90 -14.34 0.03
CA ALA A 103 9.98 -13.68 -0.71
C ALA A 103 11.23 -13.50 0.17
N ARG A 104 11.05 -13.07 1.43
CA ARG A 104 12.15 -12.98 2.41
C ARG A 104 12.78 -14.33 2.70
N GLN A 105 11.98 -15.35 2.97
CA GLN A 105 12.45 -16.70 3.27
C GLN A 105 13.21 -17.32 2.09
N SER A 106 12.81 -16.96 0.86
CA SER A 106 13.46 -17.42 -0.37
C SER A 106 14.76 -16.66 -0.71
N GLY A 107 15.19 -15.72 0.14
CA GLY A 107 16.40 -14.94 -0.07
C GLY A 107 16.29 -13.88 -1.17
N ALA A 108 15.09 -13.39 -1.47
CA ALA A 108 14.92 -12.26 -2.38
C ALA A 108 15.61 -11.00 -1.79
N PRO A 109 16.31 -10.20 -2.60
CA PRO A 109 16.95 -8.98 -2.13
C PRO A 109 15.90 -7.97 -1.65
N ASP A 110 16.25 -7.28 -0.58
CA ASP A 110 15.36 -6.35 0.13
C ASP A 110 15.04 -5.13 -0.72
N GLY A 111 13.76 -4.80 -0.84
CA GLY A 111 13.28 -3.61 -1.51
C GLY A 111 12.33 -2.80 -0.65
N ILE A 112 12.06 -1.57 -1.07
CA ILE A 112 11.02 -0.74 -0.46
C ILE A 112 9.66 -1.29 -0.88
N VAL A 113 8.81 -1.62 0.09
CA VAL A 113 7.47 -2.16 -0.17
C VAL A 113 6.52 -1.07 -0.63
N LEU A 114 5.91 -1.25 -1.79
CA LEU A 114 4.94 -0.33 -2.38
C LEU A 114 3.59 -1.02 -2.52
N ALA A 115 2.52 -0.38 -2.05
CA ALA A 115 1.15 -0.88 -2.16
C ALA A 115 0.15 0.28 -2.32
N ASP A 116 -1.10 -0.01 -2.67
CA ASP A 116 -2.19 0.97 -2.68
C ASP A 116 -2.88 1.02 -1.32
N ALA A 117 -3.93 1.83 -1.23
CA ALA A 117 -4.78 1.92 -0.06
C ALA A 117 -5.50 0.62 0.31
N GLY A 118 -5.66 -0.33 -0.61
CA GLY A 118 -6.24 -1.64 -0.32
C GLY A 118 -5.42 -2.43 0.70
N CYS A 119 -4.09 -2.37 0.61
CA CYS A 119 -3.19 -2.92 1.64
C CYS A 119 -2.73 -1.85 2.63
N GLY A 120 -2.46 -0.64 2.15
CA GLY A 120 -1.85 0.42 2.94
C GLY A 120 -2.75 0.98 4.03
N ASP A 121 -4.09 0.89 3.93
CA ASP A 121 -4.99 1.24 5.04
C ASP A 121 -4.96 0.19 6.17
N ASP A 122 -4.62 -1.07 5.84
CA ASP A 122 -4.56 -2.15 6.80
C ASP A 122 -3.34 -1.98 7.73
N THR A 123 -3.62 -1.82 9.03
CA THR A 123 -2.55 -1.56 10.01
C THR A 123 -1.72 -2.81 10.26
N SER A 124 -2.32 -3.99 10.24
CA SER A 124 -1.62 -5.25 10.46
C SER A 124 -0.64 -5.53 9.32
N PHE A 125 -1.00 -5.18 8.09
CA PHE A 125 -0.10 -5.22 6.94
C PHE A 125 1.10 -4.31 7.13
N ARG A 126 0.90 -3.03 7.49
CA ARG A 126 2.01 -2.09 7.75
C ARG A 126 2.91 -2.57 8.89
N GLU A 127 2.32 -3.08 9.97
CA GLU A 127 3.07 -3.68 11.09
C GLU A 127 3.90 -4.89 10.63
N ALA A 128 3.31 -5.80 9.85
CA ALA A 128 4.01 -6.97 9.35
C ALA A 128 5.17 -6.62 8.42
N VAL A 129 5.05 -5.55 7.61
CA VAL A 129 6.17 -5.05 6.79
C VAL A 129 7.31 -4.56 7.70
N SER A 130 7.00 -3.78 8.73
CA SER A 130 8.00 -3.30 9.70
C SER A 130 8.63 -4.43 10.51
N GLU A 131 7.86 -5.45 10.90
CA GLU A 131 8.37 -6.65 11.59
C GLU A 131 9.34 -7.46 10.73
N LEU A 132 9.19 -7.42 9.40
CA LEU A 132 10.13 -7.99 8.45
C LEU A 132 11.38 -7.13 8.24
N GLY A 133 11.52 -6.00 8.95
CA GLY A 133 12.63 -5.06 8.79
C GLY A 133 12.63 -4.33 7.44
N LEU A 134 11.50 -4.32 6.74
CA LEU A 134 11.34 -3.68 5.44
C LEU A 134 10.85 -2.24 5.59
N GLN A 135 11.36 -1.35 4.74
CA GLN A 135 10.79 -0.01 4.57
C GLN A 135 9.59 -0.08 3.62
N TYR A 136 8.65 0.86 3.75
CA TYR A 136 7.51 0.96 2.85
C TYR A 136 7.18 2.39 2.44
N ALA A 137 6.48 2.51 1.31
CA ALA A 137 5.72 3.69 0.91
C ALA A 137 4.38 3.22 0.30
N VAL A 138 3.32 3.24 1.09
CA VAL A 138 2.02 2.64 0.74
C VAL A 138 0.94 3.70 0.63
N GLY A 139 0.13 3.61 -0.41
CA GLY A 139 -1.03 4.47 -0.57
C GLY A 139 -2.03 4.23 0.55
N ILE A 140 -2.80 5.24 0.90
CA ILE A 140 -3.84 5.19 1.95
C ILE A 140 -5.03 6.07 1.55
N ARG A 141 -6.19 5.83 2.15
CA ARG A 141 -7.39 6.67 1.96
C ARG A 141 -7.33 7.94 2.78
N SER A 142 -8.07 8.94 2.30
CA SER A 142 -8.18 10.27 2.90
C SER A 142 -8.78 10.29 4.31
N ASN A 143 -9.55 9.26 4.67
CA ASN A 143 -10.18 9.07 5.99
C ASN A 143 -9.29 8.30 6.98
N THR A 144 -8.09 7.87 6.57
CA THR A 144 -7.13 7.27 7.50
C THR A 144 -6.76 8.29 8.57
N ARG A 145 -6.78 7.85 9.83
CA ARG A 145 -6.58 8.72 10.99
C ARG A 145 -5.13 8.72 11.43
N VAL A 146 -4.63 9.90 11.74
CA VAL A 146 -3.25 10.10 12.20
C VAL A 146 -3.22 11.01 13.40
N TRP A 147 -2.17 10.87 14.19
CA TRP A 147 -1.74 11.87 15.14
C TRP A 147 -0.70 12.75 14.45
N ALA A 148 -1.00 14.03 14.32
CA ALA A 148 -0.04 15.03 13.88
C ALA A 148 0.27 15.96 15.04
N ARG A 149 1.53 16.40 15.14
CA ARG A 149 1.85 17.49 16.05
C ARG A 149 1.17 18.75 15.52
N LEU A 150 0.31 19.37 16.31
CA LEU A 150 -0.15 20.71 15.99
C LEU A 150 1.10 21.60 15.99
N LEU A 151 1.34 22.34 14.92
CA LEU A 151 2.27 23.45 14.94
C LEU A 151 1.66 24.55 15.82
N SER A 152 1.63 24.32 17.13
CA SER A 152 1.18 25.29 18.11
C SER A 152 2.29 26.34 18.26
N LEU A 153 2.04 27.59 17.85
CA LEU A 153 2.87 28.73 18.24
C LEU A 153 3.04 28.74 19.78
N PRO A 154 4.24 29.01 20.32
CA PRO A 154 4.46 28.91 21.75
C PRO A 154 3.69 30.01 22.49
N SER A 155 2.84 29.61 23.44
CA SER A 155 2.37 30.51 24.50
C SER A 155 3.30 30.40 25.72
N PRO A 156 3.55 31.49 26.46
CA PRO A 156 4.54 31.51 27.54
C PRO A 156 4.09 30.64 28.73
N PRO A 157 5.04 30.12 29.53
CA PRO A 157 4.75 29.12 30.55
C PRO A 157 3.99 29.74 31.73
N ARG A 158 2.90 29.10 32.15
CA ARG A 158 2.27 29.35 33.45
C ARG A 158 2.64 28.23 34.42
N GLY A 159 3.14 28.64 35.58
CA GLY A 159 3.99 27.85 36.47
C GLY A 159 3.35 26.71 37.28
N ASN A 160 4.26 25.85 37.71
CA ASN A 160 4.34 24.92 38.85
C ASN A 160 3.07 24.28 39.43
N ARG A 161 3.04 22.94 39.35
CA ARG A 161 2.98 22.04 40.53
C ARG A 161 3.47 20.64 40.15
N ALA A 162 4.36 20.10 40.98
CA ALA A 162 4.94 18.77 40.85
C ALA A 162 3.90 17.67 41.15
N GLY A 163 3.91 16.61 40.34
CA GLY A 163 3.12 15.40 40.60
C GLY A 163 3.12 14.44 39.42
N ARG A 164 3.85 13.31 39.57
CA ARG A 164 3.89 12.10 38.71
C ARG A 164 4.09 12.32 37.20
N VAL A 165 5.27 11.93 36.71
CA VAL A 165 5.56 11.80 35.27
C VAL A 165 4.75 10.64 34.70
N ALA A 166 3.53 10.93 34.24
CA ALA A 166 2.75 10.05 33.40
C ALA A 166 3.10 10.34 31.93
N CYS A 167 3.21 9.29 31.10
CA CYS A 167 3.37 9.36 29.64
C CYS A 167 2.30 10.20 28.90
N CYS A 168 1.33 10.77 29.62
CA CYS A 168 0.30 11.69 29.15
C CYS A 168 0.83 13.05 28.64
N GLY A 169 2.06 13.42 28.98
CA GLY A 169 2.64 14.72 28.58
C GLY A 169 2.80 14.89 27.06
N ALA A 170 3.21 13.83 26.35
CA ALA A 170 3.47 13.90 24.90
C ALA A 170 2.19 13.97 24.05
N ARG A 171 1.04 13.51 24.56
CA ARG A 171 -0.25 13.56 23.83
C ARG A 171 -0.92 14.94 23.84
N ARG A 172 -0.48 15.87 24.70
CA ARG A 172 -1.14 17.19 24.84
C ARG A 172 -0.91 18.13 23.64
N ASP A 173 0.10 17.87 22.81
CA ASP A 173 0.48 18.70 21.65
C ASP A 173 0.19 18.01 20.29
N MET A 174 -0.56 16.90 20.30
CA MET A 174 -0.93 16.16 19.10
C MET A 174 -2.46 16.09 18.96
N SER A 175 -2.98 16.51 17.81
CA SER A 175 -4.38 16.27 17.46
C SER A 175 -4.51 15.00 16.65
N ARG A 176 -5.62 14.29 16.90
CA ARG A 176 -6.06 13.18 16.06
C ARG A 176 -7.01 13.74 15.01
N SER A 177 -6.66 13.57 13.73
CA SER A 177 -7.48 14.02 12.62
C SER A 177 -7.48 13.00 11.48
N GLU A 178 -8.46 13.10 10.60
CA GLU A 178 -8.38 12.44 9.30
C GLU A 178 -7.35 13.16 8.44
N ILE A 179 -6.69 12.43 7.56
CA ILE A 179 -5.61 12.96 6.75
C ILE A 179 -6.08 14.08 5.82
N LYS A 180 -7.30 14.00 5.27
CA LYS A 180 -7.87 15.08 4.45
C LYS A 180 -7.97 16.41 5.21
N ASP A 181 -8.34 16.35 6.49
CA ASP A 181 -8.50 17.54 7.33
C ASP A 181 -7.11 18.09 7.65
N LEU A 182 -6.18 17.21 8.01
CA LEU A 182 -4.78 17.59 8.22
C LEU A 182 -4.18 18.26 6.99
N ALA A 183 -4.35 17.66 5.80
CA ALA A 183 -3.86 18.19 4.53
C ALA A 183 -4.41 19.59 4.24
N SER A 184 -5.68 19.83 4.59
CA SER A 184 -6.34 21.13 4.41
C SER A 184 -5.85 22.20 5.41
N THR A 185 -5.30 21.80 6.55
CA THR A 185 -4.71 22.74 7.54
C THR A 185 -3.27 23.15 7.23
N LEU A 186 -2.60 22.47 6.30
CA LEU A 186 -1.23 22.82 5.91
C LEU A 186 -1.23 24.10 5.09
N ASP A 187 -0.24 24.97 5.36
CA ASP A 187 -0.05 26.19 4.59
C ASP A 187 0.27 25.87 3.12
N ALA A 188 -0.20 26.71 2.20
CA ALA A 188 0.03 26.53 0.77
C ALA A 188 1.53 26.47 0.41
N SER A 189 2.40 27.15 1.17
CA SER A 189 3.86 27.12 0.98
C SER A 189 4.51 25.77 1.33
N CYS A 190 3.82 24.90 2.06
CA CYS A 190 4.28 23.54 2.32
C CYS A 190 4.18 22.64 1.08
N TYR A 191 3.33 23.00 0.12
CA TYR A 191 3.12 22.26 -1.12
C TYR A 191 4.10 22.73 -2.19
N ARG A 192 5.06 21.87 -2.54
CA ARG A 192 6.09 22.16 -3.54
C ARG A 192 5.83 21.40 -4.83
N ASN A 193 6.03 22.06 -5.97
CA ASN A 193 5.99 21.41 -7.26
C ASN A 193 7.17 20.44 -7.40
N VAL A 194 6.87 19.18 -7.70
CA VAL A 194 7.87 18.14 -7.97
C VAL A 194 7.59 17.51 -9.31
N ILE A 195 8.63 17.41 -10.13
CA ILE A 195 8.62 16.70 -11.41
C ILE A 195 9.28 15.34 -11.18
N TRP A 196 8.59 14.25 -11.46
CA TRP A 196 9.12 12.90 -11.19
C TRP A 196 9.28 12.02 -12.43
N ARG A 197 8.82 12.47 -13.60
CA ARG A 197 9.07 11.79 -14.88
C ARG A 197 8.81 12.71 -16.05
N GLU A 198 9.50 12.49 -17.16
CA GLU A 198 9.02 12.96 -18.46
C GLU A 198 7.80 12.11 -18.89
N GLY A 199 6.67 12.76 -19.17
CA GLY A 199 5.51 12.11 -19.78
C GLY A 199 5.58 12.20 -21.29
N THR A 200 4.73 11.43 -21.98
CA THR A 200 4.68 11.38 -23.45
C THR A 200 4.33 12.73 -24.09
N CYS A 201 3.65 13.63 -23.36
CA CYS A 201 3.26 14.97 -23.84
C CYS A 201 3.91 16.13 -23.03
N ALA A 202 4.14 15.94 -21.74
CA ALA A 202 4.78 16.91 -20.85
C ALA A 202 5.35 16.17 -19.63
N ALA A 203 6.28 16.78 -18.91
CA ALA A 203 6.77 16.23 -17.65
C ALA A 203 5.62 16.05 -16.66
N LEU A 204 5.52 14.86 -16.06
CA LEU A 204 4.56 14.58 -14.99
C LEU A 204 5.00 15.33 -13.74
N SER A 205 4.22 16.34 -13.41
CA SER A 205 4.40 17.22 -12.25
C SER A 205 3.11 17.34 -11.46
N SER A 206 3.26 17.67 -10.18
CA SER A 206 2.17 17.92 -9.23
C SER A 206 2.76 18.59 -8.00
N ARG A 207 1.91 19.10 -7.11
CA ARG A 207 2.35 19.65 -5.82
C ARG A 207 2.27 18.60 -4.73
N PHE A 208 3.31 18.54 -3.92
CA PHE A 208 3.40 17.61 -2.81
C PHE A 208 3.77 18.32 -1.52
N ALA A 209 3.19 17.83 -0.43
CA ALA A 209 3.62 18.14 0.92
C ALA A 209 4.03 16.87 1.64
N VAL A 210 4.97 17.00 2.57
CA VAL A 210 5.43 15.92 3.43
C VAL A 210 5.40 16.39 4.88
N VAL A 211 4.80 15.58 5.75
CA VAL A 211 4.72 15.86 7.19
C VAL A 211 4.99 14.61 8.01
N ARG A 212 5.52 14.77 9.22
CA ARG A 212 5.71 13.67 10.17
C ARG A 212 4.42 13.42 10.94
N VAL A 213 3.96 12.18 10.92
CA VAL A 213 2.73 11.76 11.60
C VAL A 213 2.92 10.43 12.31
N ARG A 214 1.98 10.05 13.16
CA ARG A 214 1.86 8.69 13.71
C ARG A 214 0.53 8.12 13.28
N ALA A 215 0.52 6.97 12.59
CA ALA A 215 -0.73 6.30 12.23
C ALA A 215 -1.56 6.01 13.49
N SER A 216 -2.88 6.24 13.45
CA SER A 216 -3.76 5.99 14.59
C SER A 216 -4.67 4.80 14.33
N HIS A 217 -4.42 3.70 15.02
CA HIS A 217 -5.29 2.53 14.95
C HIS A 217 -5.23 1.73 16.24
N ARG A 218 -6.39 1.62 16.90
CA ARG A 218 -6.57 0.84 18.14
C ARG A 218 -5.52 1.16 19.23
N ASP A 219 -5.04 2.41 19.25
CA ASP A 219 -3.95 2.86 20.13
C ASP A 219 -4.27 2.77 21.64
N TYR A 220 -5.54 2.54 21.99
CA TYR A 220 -5.98 2.31 23.38
C TYR A 220 -5.56 0.93 23.92
N TRP A 221 -5.17 -0.01 23.05
CA TRP A 221 -4.61 -1.31 23.44
C TRP A 221 -3.07 -1.31 23.53
N ARG A 222 -2.40 -0.19 23.21
CA ARG A 222 -0.93 -0.09 23.22
C ARG A 222 -0.44 0.68 24.45
N SER A 223 0.65 0.18 25.05
CA SER A 223 1.37 0.85 26.14
C SER A 223 2.33 1.93 25.65
N THR A 224 2.76 1.85 24.40
CA THR A 224 3.70 2.80 23.75
C THR A 224 3.08 3.47 22.53
N LEU A 225 3.56 4.67 22.20
CA LEU A 225 3.21 5.34 20.94
C LEU A 225 3.88 4.61 19.78
N ARG A 226 3.18 4.52 18.65
CA ARG A 226 3.75 4.06 17.37
C ARG A 226 4.80 5.03 16.88
N ASP A 227 5.81 4.54 16.17
CA ASP A 227 6.87 5.38 15.60
C ASP A 227 6.31 6.42 14.61
N GLU A 228 7.10 7.47 14.39
CA GLU A 228 6.76 8.48 13.39
C GLU A 228 7.07 7.99 11.99
N GLU A 229 6.13 8.26 11.10
CA GLU A 229 6.15 7.94 9.69
C GLU A 229 6.01 9.24 8.89
N TRP A 230 6.43 9.19 7.64
CA TRP A 230 6.16 10.23 6.66
C TRP A 230 4.74 10.09 6.11
N LEU A 231 3.99 11.19 6.12
CA LEU A 231 2.79 11.35 5.32
C LEU A 231 3.12 12.19 4.10
N LEU A 232 3.06 11.59 2.93
CA LEU A 232 3.16 12.28 1.64
C LEU A 232 1.76 12.56 1.13
N ILE A 233 1.52 13.80 0.68
CA ILE A 233 0.23 14.29 0.21
C ILE A 233 0.44 14.83 -1.21
N GLU A 234 -0.39 14.39 -2.15
CA GLU A 234 -0.46 14.95 -3.50
C GLU A 234 -1.70 15.84 -3.62
N TRP A 235 -1.49 17.14 -3.88
CA TRP A 235 -2.54 18.10 -4.14
C TRP A 235 -2.21 18.88 -5.42
N PRO A 236 -2.68 18.42 -6.59
CA PRO A 236 -2.39 19.12 -7.83
C PRO A 236 -2.94 20.54 -7.82
N GLU A 237 -2.40 21.38 -8.68
CA GLU A 237 -2.85 22.76 -8.82
C GLU A 237 -4.22 22.80 -9.50
N GLY A 238 -5.16 23.57 -8.94
CA GLY A 238 -6.52 23.71 -9.45
C GLY A 238 -7.53 22.69 -8.91
N ASP A 239 -7.09 21.60 -8.26
CA ASP A 239 -8.00 20.66 -7.61
C ASP A 239 -8.57 21.21 -6.28
N PRO A 240 -9.86 21.00 -6.00
CA PRO A 240 -10.50 21.51 -4.79
C PRO A 240 -10.05 20.79 -3.51
N GLU A 241 -9.53 19.56 -3.63
CA GLU A 241 -9.08 18.74 -2.51
C GLU A 241 -7.84 17.90 -2.90
N PRO A 242 -7.02 17.46 -1.92
CA PRO A 242 -5.90 16.59 -2.21
C PRO A 242 -6.35 15.21 -2.68
N LEU A 243 -5.68 14.69 -3.71
CA LEU A 243 -6.12 13.49 -4.44
C LEU A 243 -5.56 12.19 -3.87
N LYS A 244 -4.31 12.19 -3.40
CA LYS A 244 -3.60 10.96 -3.01
C LYS A 244 -2.74 11.17 -1.78
N TYR A 245 -2.60 10.10 -1.02
CA TYR A 245 -1.92 10.08 0.27
C TYR A 245 -1.10 8.79 0.38
N TRP A 246 0.07 8.89 1.00
CA TRP A 246 0.92 7.74 1.31
C TRP A 246 1.47 7.83 2.72
N LEU A 247 1.59 6.69 3.39
CA LEU A 247 2.43 6.52 4.58
C LEU A 247 3.75 5.89 4.18
N SER A 248 4.84 6.35 4.80
CA SER A 248 6.18 5.89 4.49
C SER A 248 7.09 5.80 5.71
N THR A 249 7.89 4.73 5.78
CA THR A 249 8.91 4.50 6.81
C THR A 249 10.32 4.81 6.32
N LEU A 250 10.45 5.54 5.19
CA LEU A 250 11.76 5.99 4.69
C LEU A 250 12.51 6.84 5.75
N PRO A 251 13.85 6.86 5.73
CA PRO A 251 14.65 7.60 6.69
C PRO A 251 14.26 9.09 6.87
N PRO A 252 14.44 9.69 8.06
CA PRO A 252 14.06 11.09 8.33
C PRO A 252 14.83 12.16 7.53
N ASP A 253 15.93 11.80 6.90
CA ASP A 253 16.74 12.64 6.01
C ASP A 253 16.37 12.50 4.52
N THR A 254 15.37 11.66 4.20
CA THR A 254 14.89 11.46 2.84
C THR A 254 14.32 12.77 2.28
N THR A 255 14.74 13.15 1.07
CA THR A 255 14.24 14.36 0.41
C THR A 255 12.82 14.16 -0.13
N LEU A 256 12.09 15.27 -0.33
CA LEU A 256 10.75 15.23 -0.91
C LEU A 256 10.75 14.57 -2.31
N GLU A 257 11.75 14.89 -3.13
CA GLU A 257 11.90 14.34 -4.48
C GLU A 257 12.08 12.83 -4.44
N ARG A 258 12.88 12.31 -3.51
CA ARG A 258 13.06 10.87 -3.34
C ARG A 258 11.78 10.20 -2.84
N MET A 259 11.05 10.81 -1.90
CA MET A 259 9.76 10.27 -1.45
C MET A 259 8.74 10.18 -2.59
N VAL A 260 8.63 11.25 -3.38
CA VAL A 260 7.74 11.27 -4.56
C VAL A 260 8.17 10.22 -5.56
N HIS A 261 9.46 10.13 -5.88
CA HIS A 261 9.99 9.11 -6.79
C HIS A 261 9.60 7.69 -6.31
N VAL A 262 9.89 7.34 -5.05
CA VAL A 262 9.57 6.03 -4.47
C VAL A 262 8.07 5.74 -4.52
N ALA A 263 7.22 6.69 -4.09
CA ALA A 263 5.77 6.52 -4.11
C ALA A 263 5.22 6.31 -5.54
N LYS A 264 5.84 6.94 -6.54
CA LYS A 264 5.43 6.83 -7.95
C LYS A 264 6.03 5.60 -8.65
N MET A 265 6.98 4.88 -8.05
CA MET A 265 7.50 3.63 -8.63
C MET A 265 6.45 2.51 -8.76
N ARG A 266 5.35 2.58 -8.00
CA ARG A 266 4.20 1.66 -8.15
C ARG A 266 3.64 1.61 -9.57
N TRP A 267 3.69 2.72 -10.33
CA TRP A 267 3.20 2.79 -11.71
C TRP A 267 3.93 1.85 -12.68
N ARG A 268 5.13 1.35 -12.33
CA ARG A 268 5.89 0.41 -13.18
C ARG A 268 5.18 -0.94 -13.35
N ILE A 269 4.34 -1.36 -12.41
CA ILE A 269 3.52 -2.57 -12.57
C ILE A 269 2.55 -2.42 -13.75
N ALA A 270 1.90 -1.27 -13.90
CA ALA A 270 0.88 -1.07 -14.93
C ALA A 270 1.44 -1.21 -16.36
N ALA A 271 2.71 -0.85 -16.56
CA ALA A 271 3.37 -1.01 -17.86
C ALA A 271 3.63 -2.48 -18.24
N TYR A 272 3.83 -3.37 -17.26
CA TYR A 272 4.16 -4.78 -17.48
C TYR A 272 2.93 -5.71 -17.43
N ILE A 273 2.06 -5.55 -16.41
CA ILE A 273 0.85 -6.38 -16.24
C ILE A 273 -0.13 -6.19 -17.40
N ALA A 274 -0.35 -4.95 -17.85
CA ALA A 274 -1.29 -4.66 -18.94
C ALA A 274 -0.90 -5.35 -20.26
N ARG A 275 0.40 -5.58 -20.51
CA ARG A 275 0.88 -6.17 -21.77
C ARG A 275 0.92 -7.70 -21.76
N ARG A 276 1.11 -8.34 -20.60
CA ARG A 276 1.44 -9.79 -20.55
C ARG A 276 0.36 -10.67 -19.93
N LEU A 277 -0.40 -10.20 -18.94
CA LEU A 277 -1.48 -11.00 -18.34
C LEU A 277 -2.72 -11.12 -19.24
N GLN A 278 -2.94 -10.16 -20.16
CA GLN A 278 -3.97 -10.27 -21.21
C GLN A 278 -3.68 -11.39 -22.23
N ARG A 279 -2.42 -11.82 -22.36
CA ARG A 279 -1.97 -12.87 -23.28
C ARG A 279 -1.62 -14.17 -22.58
N CYS A 280 -1.80 -14.27 -21.25
CA CYS A 280 -1.48 -15.47 -20.52
C CYS A 280 -2.62 -16.50 -20.68
N PRO A 281 -2.42 -17.63 -21.39
CA PRO A 281 -3.43 -18.67 -21.53
C PRO A 281 -3.84 -19.27 -20.19
N LEU A 282 -3.05 -19.05 -19.13
CA LEU A 282 -3.38 -19.47 -17.77
C LEU A 282 -4.60 -18.74 -17.18
N CYS A 283 -4.89 -17.52 -17.64
CA CYS A 283 -6.10 -16.79 -17.24
C CYS A 283 -7.32 -17.14 -18.10
N SER A 284 -7.11 -17.84 -19.22
CA SER A 284 -8.12 -18.21 -20.22
C SER A 284 -8.56 -19.68 -20.15
N ALA A 285 -7.75 -20.55 -19.54
CA ALA A 285 -8.06 -21.97 -19.44
C ALA A 285 -8.97 -22.30 -18.25
N PRO A 286 -10.00 -23.15 -18.41
CA PRO A 286 -10.95 -23.51 -17.35
C PRO A 286 -10.40 -24.52 -16.32
N LYS A 287 -9.10 -24.86 -16.32
CA LYS A 287 -8.50 -25.83 -15.39
C LYS A 287 -7.00 -25.58 -15.22
N ILE A 288 -6.57 -24.87 -14.18
CA ILE A 288 -5.15 -24.83 -13.80
C ILE A 288 -4.99 -25.11 -12.32
N TYR A 289 -4.52 -26.32 -12.07
CA TYR A 289 -3.70 -26.71 -10.95
C TYR A 289 -2.45 -25.83 -10.92
N LEU A 290 -2.17 -25.19 -9.79
CA LEU A 290 -0.85 -24.75 -9.33
C LEU A 290 -1.03 -24.11 -7.94
N LEU A 291 -1.32 -24.97 -6.97
CA LEU A 291 -1.08 -24.76 -5.55
C LEU A 291 -0.42 -26.07 -5.11
N THR A 292 0.78 -26.00 -4.55
CA THR A 292 1.81 -27.05 -4.33
C THR A 292 2.83 -27.20 -5.47
N GLN A 293 3.97 -26.53 -5.33
CA GLN A 293 5.23 -27.14 -4.89
C GLN A 293 6.02 -26.13 -4.07
#